data_AF-A0A450VHD5-F1
#
_entry.id   AF-A0A450VHD5-F1
#
_cell.length_a   1.000
_cell.length_b   1.000
_cell.length_c   1.000
_cell.angle_alpha   90.00
_cell.angle_beta   90.00
_cell.angle_gamma   90.00
#
_symmetry.space_group_name_H-M   'P 1'
#
loop_
_entity.id
_entity.type
_entity.pdbx_description
1 polymer ?
#
loop_
_entity_poly.entity_id
_entity_poly.type
_entity_poly.pdbx_seq_one_letter_code
_entity_poly.pdbx_strand_id
1 'polypeptide(L)' 'KMPWVKGKHHLTEAYAWFLARWAKRLSWQEVASAFHTTWGHVFSSVEMAVD' A
#
# COMPACT_ATOMS: atom_id res chain seq x y z
N LYS A 1 -2.62 16.50 -17.04
CA LYS A 1 -2.33 15.17 -16.43
C LYS A 1 -3.00 14.11 -17.30
N MET A 2 -2.22 13.21 -17.91
CA MET A 2 -2.71 12.26 -18.92
C MET A 2 -3.49 11.09 -18.28
N PRO A 3 -4.66 10.71 -18.82
CA PRO A 3 -5.60 9.79 -18.17
C PRO A 3 -5.09 8.34 -18.05
N TRP A 4 -4.10 7.93 -18.85
CA TRP A 4 -3.57 6.55 -18.86
C TRP A 4 -2.47 6.28 -17.82
N VAL A 5 -2.01 7.30 -17.09
CA VAL A 5 -0.94 7.14 -16.10
C VAL A 5 -1.46 6.54 -14.78
N LYS A 6 -2.77 6.57 -14.53
CA LYS A 6 -3.38 6.09 -13.28
C LYS A 6 -3.11 4.62 -12.95
N GLY A 7 -2.74 3.79 -13.92
CA GLY A 7 -2.44 2.37 -13.71
C GLY A 7 -0.95 2.03 -13.51
N LYS A 8 -0.04 3.02 -13.50
CA LYS A 8 1.41 2.78 -13.41
C LYS A 8 1.97 2.70 -11.98
N HIS A 9 1.11 2.45 -10.98
CA HIS A 9 1.62 2.05 -9.68
C HIS A 9 1.96 0.56 -9.72
N HIS A 10 3.20 0.22 -9.37
CA HIS A 10 3.66 -1.18 -9.27
C HIS A 10 2.87 -1.99 -8.25
N LEU A 11 2.22 -1.33 -7.29
CA LEU A 11 1.23 -1.95 -6.43
C LEU A 11 -0.14 -1.90 -7.10
N THR A 12 -0.74 -3.08 -7.28
CA THR A 12 -2.15 -3.20 -7.59
C THR A 12 -2.98 -2.59 -6.46
N GLU A 13 -4.07 -1.88 -6.78
CA GLU A 13 -4.98 -1.29 -5.78
C GLU A 13 -5.42 -2.35 -4.75
N ALA A 14 -5.73 -3.57 -5.19
CA ALA A 14 -6.09 -4.67 -4.32
C ALA A 14 -4.99 -5.01 -3.28
N TYR A 15 -3.72 -4.95 -3.67
CA TYR A 15 -2.60 -5.19 -2.76
C TYR A 15 -2.41 -4.02 -1.79
N ALA A 16 -2.66 -2.79 -2.23
CA ALA A 16 -2.68 -1.63 -1.35
C ALA A 16 -3.78 -1.75 -0.27
N TRP A 17 -5.00 -2.10 -0.65
CA TRP A 17 -6.09 -2.36 0.29
C TRP A 17 -5.78 -3.50 1.27
N PHE A 18 -5.10 -4.54 0.80
CA PHE A 18 -4.67 -5.65 1.65
C PHE A 18 -3.66 -5.18 2.71
N LEU A 19 -2.62 -4.44 2.31
CA LEU A 19 -1.63 -3.89 3.24
C LEU A 19 -2.24 -2.89 4.22
N ALA A 20 -3.15 -2.03 3.76
CA ALA A 20 -3.84 -1.04 4.60
C ALA A 20 -4.70 -1.69 5.70
N ARG A 21 -5.31 -2.85 5.43
CA ARG A 21 -6.07 -3.60 6.45
C ARG A 21 -5.16 -4.18 7.54
N TRP A 22 -3.96 -4.65 7.18
CA TRP A 22 -2.99 -5.14 8.15
C TRP A 22 -2.34 -4.01 8.95
N ALA A 23 -2.12 -2.85 8.33
CA ALA A 23 -1.62 -1.65 9.00
C ALA A 23 -2.54 -1.10 10.10
N LYS A 24 -3.82 -1.52 10.16
CA LYS A 24 -4.73 -1.25 11.29
C LYS A 24 -4.51 -2.16 12.50
N ARG A 25 -3.86 -3.32 12.30
CA ARG A 25 -3.72 -4.38 13.32
C ARG A 25 -2.27 -4.60 13.76
N LEU A 26 -1.30 -4.20 12.94
CA LEU A 26 0.14 -4.36 13.15
C LEU A 26 0.86 -3.04 12.85
N SER A 27 2.07 -2.87 13.37
CA SER A 27 2.91 -1.72 12.99
C SER A 27 3.31 -1.81 11.52
N TRP A 28 3.52 -0.66 10.87
CA TRP A 28 3.88 -0.63 9.45
C TRP A 28 5.20 -1.35 9.14
N GLN A 29 6.13 -1.40 10.11
CA GLN A 29 7.37 -2.17 9.98
C GLN A 29 7.12 -3.68 10.04
N GLU A 30 6.24 -4.15 10.94
CA GLU A 30 5.88 -5.57 11.00
C GLU A 30 5.15 -6.02 9.74
N VAL A 31 4.24 -5.19 9.21
CA VAL A 31 3.56 -5.45 7.93
C VAL A 31 4.58 -5.52 6.79
N ALA A 32 5.53 -4.58 6.75
CA ALA A 32 6.60 -4.56 5.75
C ALA A 32 7.43 -5.86 5.79
N SER A 33 7.88 -6.26 6.98
CA SER A 33 8.64 -7.49 7.19
C SER A 33 7.83 -8.75 6.88
N ALA A 34 6.55 -8.81 7.26
CA ALA A 34 5.69 -9.97 7.05
C ALA A 34 5.36 -10.22 5.56
N PHE A 35 5.24 -9.15 4.77
CA PHE A 35 4.90 -9.24 3.35
C PHE A 35 6.09 -8.99 2.42
N HIS A 36 7.32 -9.01 2.95
CA HIS A 36 8.56 -8.76 2.20
C HIS A 36 8.50 -7.49 1.35
N THR A 37 7.89 -6.44 1.90
CA THR A 37 7.73 -5.14 1.25
C THR A 37 8.42 -4.05 2.08
N THR A 38 8.50 -2.84 1.55
CA THR A 38 9.07 -1.70 2.29
C THR A 38 7.96 -0.97 3.04
N TRP A 39 8.30 -0.35 4.17
CA TRP A 39 7.33 0.47 4.91
C TRP A 39 6.76 1.60 4.03
N GLY A 40 7.54 2.10 3.06
CA GLY A 40 7.10 3.10 2.09
C GLY A 40 5.95 2.61 1.22
N HIS A 41 5.98 1.35 0.77
CA HIS A 41 4.84 0.75 0.07
C HIS A 41 3.62 0.58 0.98
N VAL A 42 3.81 0.21 2.26
CA VAL A 42 2.71 0.13 3.23
C VAL A 42 2.09 1.51 3.47
N PHE A 43 2.91 2.56 3.59
CA PHE A 43 2.46 3.94 3.75
C PHE A 43 1.66 4.42 2.54
N SER A 44 2.20 4.31 1.32
CA SER A 44 1.46 4.69 0.10
C SER A 44 0.17 3.89 -0.07
N SER A 45 0.14 2.65 0.42
CA SER A 45 -1.07 1.82 0.41
C SER A 45 -2.13 2.30 1.40
N VAL A 46 -1.71 2.77 2.58
CA VAL A 46 -2.60 3.36 3.59
C VAL A 46 -3.10 4.72 3.13
N GLU A 47 -2.23 5.56 2.56
CA GLU A 47 -2.58 6.85 1.99
C GLU A 47 -3.67 6.71 0.92
N MET A 48 -3.50 5.75 0.01
CA MET A 48 -4.51 5.40 -1.01
C MET A 48 -5.85 4.90 -0.42
N ALA A 49 -5.83 4.32 0.79
CA ALA A 49 -7.02 3.78 1.45
C ALA A 49 -7.75 4.80 2.34
N VAL A 50 -7.15 5.97 2.60
CA VAL A 50 -7.69 7.03 3.48
C VAL A 50 -8.22 8.23 2.67
N ASP A 51 -7.82 8.37 1.41
CA ASP A 51 -8.45 9.29 0.42
C ASP A 51 -9.91 8.92 0.11
#